data_AF-A0A1G2JEK5-F1
#
_entry.id   AF-A0A1G2JEK5-F1
#
_cell.length_a   1.000
_cell.length_b   1.000
_cell.length_c   1.000
_cell.angle_alpha   90.00
_cell.angle_beta   90.00
_cell.angle_gamma   90.00
#
_symmetry.space_group_name_H-M   'P 1'
#
loop_
_entity.id
_entity.type
_entity.pdbx_description
1 polymer ?
#
loop_
_entity_poly.entity_id
_entity_poly.type
_entity_poly.pdbx_seq_one_letter_code
_entity_poly.pdbx_strand_id
1 'polypeptide(L)'
;MTTNFSFGKINPTLKSVLFLYIYKLKNMKCSLCKNKKNDGNFIEILKCKKCFSEKAKKYYSGHKEEFIRRAALWKKNNKQKVIEESRRYRKGLKIAALRVYGNGKIQCACCGEKEVDFLCLDHIDNNGSIERRERKYGLGTSFLKWLKIHNYPKDVRLQVLCFNCNMSKRIQGGICIHKFIKKEAAKK
;
A
#
# COMPACT_ATOMS: atom_id res chain seq x y z
N MET A 1 -0.82 15.88 2.90
CA MET A 1 -0.65 16.58 4.19
C MET A 1 -0.12 17.96 3.89
N THR A 2 -1.00 18.95 3.79
CA THR A 2 -0.63 20.37 3.74
C THR A 2 -0.05 20.72 5.09
N THR A 3 1.28 20.77 5.20
CA THR A 3 1.94 21.28 6.41
C THR A 3 1.62 22.77 6.51
N ASN A 4 0.63 23.11 7.33
CA ASN A 4 0.43 24.48 7.80
C ASN A 4 1.64 24.84 8.64
N PHE A 5 2.65 25.46 8.02
CA PHE A 5 3.74 26.12 8.73
C PHE A 5 3.13 27.34 9.43
N SER A 6 2.86 27.24 10.73
CA SER A 6 2.52 28.42 11.52
C SER A 6 3.78 29.26 11.67
N PHE A 7 3.91 30.27 10.82
CA PHE A 7 4.95 31.28 10.98
C PHE A 7 4.59 32.13 12.20
N GLY A 8 5.05 31.71 13.38
CA GLY A 8 5.04 32.54 14.59
C GLY A 8 5.67 33.89 14.28
N LYS A 9 4.92 34.96 14.53
CA LYS A 9 5.27 36.40 14.44
C LYS A 9 6.57 36.73 13.69
N ILE A 10 6.62 36.45 12.39
CA ILE A 10 7.68 37.01 11.53
C ILE A 10 7.37 38.50 11.36
N ASN A 11 8.36 39.35 11.61
CA ASN A 11 8.29 40.79 11.37
C ASN A 11 7.68 41.05 9.98
N PRO A 12 6.65 41.91 9.85
CA PRO A 12 5.99 42.21 8.58
C PRO A 12 6.97 42.55 7.44
N THR A 13 8.10 43.19 7.73
CA THR A 13 9.15 43.50 6.76
C THR A 13 9.95 42.27 6.32
N LEU A 14 10.24 41.33 7.21
CA LEU A 14 10.86 40.05 6.83
C LEU A 14 9.94 39.21 5.95
N LYS A 15 8.63 39.24 6.22
CA LYS A 15 7.64 38.54 5.40
C LYS A 15 7.55 39.11 3.98
N SER A 16 7.61 40.44 3.85
CA SER A 16 7.61 41.11 2.53
C SER A 16 8.91 40.88 1.76
N VAL A 17 10.08 40.94 2.43
CA VAL A 17 11.39 40.63 1.81
C VAL A 17 11.45 39.18 1.33
N LEU A 18 11.00 38.22 2.14
CA LEU A 18 10.95 36.81 1.75
C LEU A 18 10.00 36.57 0.57
N PHE A 19 8.84 37.23 0.58
CA PHE A 19 7.89 37.18 -0.54
C PHE A 19 8.51 37.71 -1.84
N LEU A 20 9.17 38.88 -1.80
CA LEU A 20 9.84 39.47 -2.96
C LEU A 20 10.98 38.59 -3.47
N TYR A 21 11.75 37.99 -2.57
CA TYR A 21 12.81 37.03 -2.91
C TYR A 21 12.23 35.80 -3.63
N ILE A 22 11.21 35.15 -3.07
CA ILE A 22 10.54 34.00 -3.69
C ILE A 22 9.89 34.38 -5.03
N TYR A 23 9.26 35.55 -5.10
CA TYR A 23 8.65 36.06 -6.33
C TYR A 23 9.70 36.28 -7.42
N LYS A 24 10.84 36.91 -7.11
CA LYS A 24 11.95 37.10 -8.05
C LYS A 24 12.44 35.74 -8.56
N LEU A 25 12.67 34.80 -7.66
CA LEU A 25 13.15 33.45 -7.96
C LEU A 25 12.19 32.64 -8.86
N LYS A 26 10.88 32.69 -8.61
CA LYS A 26 9.86 32.05 -9.47
C LYS A 26 9.77 32.69 -10.86
N ASN A 27 10.14 33.97 -10.99
CA ASN A 27 10.14 34.69 -12.26
C ASN A 27 11.48 34.60 -13.01
N MET A 28 12.52 34.02 -12.41
CA MET A 28 13.77 33.77 -13.11
C MET A 28 13.60 32.70 -14.20
N LYS A 29 14.28 32.93 -15.32
CA LYS A 29 14.40 31.94 -16.40
C LYS A 29 15.26 30.76 -15.93
N CYS A 30 14.87 29.56 -16.33
CA CYS A 30 15.62 28.33 -16.12
C CYS A 30 17.08 28.50 -16.57
N SER A 31 18.04 28.17 -15.71
CA SER A 31 19.47 28.28 -15.98
C SER A 31 19.96 27.36 -17.10
N LEU A 32 19.23 26.28 -17.40
CA LEU A 32 19.56 25.33 -18.46
C LEU A 32 18.93 25.71 -19.80
N CYS A 33 17.59 25.75 -19.89
CA CYS A 33 16.93 26.01 -21.17
C CYS A 33 16.68 27.48 -21.49
N LYS A 34 16.83 28.39 -20.51
CA LYS A 34 16.60 29.84 -20.62
C LYS A 34 15.19 30.29 -21.07
N ASN A 35 14.33 29.36 -21.47
CA ASN A 35 13.06 29.64 -22.17
C ASN A 35 11.82 29.51 -21.27
N LYS A 36 11.94 28.90 -20.09
CA LYS A 36 10.83 28.73 -19.13
C LYS A 36 11.14 29.38 -17.81
N LYS A 37 10.13 29.93 -17.13
CA LYS A 37 10.22 30.33 -15.72
C LYS A 37 10.55 29.11 -14.85
N ASN A 38 11.25 29.32 -13.75
CA ASN A 38 11.52 28.25 -12.80
C ASN A 38 10.22 27.80 -12.11
N ASP A 39 9.79 26.57 -12.41
CA ASP A 39 8.69 25.84 -11.78
C ASP A 39 9.20 24.71 -10.86
N GLY A 40 10.51 24.68 -10.59
CA GLY A 40 11.17 23.72 -9.72
C GLY A 40 10.76 23.87 -8.24
N ASN A 41 10.88 22.77 -7.50
CA ASN A 41 10.68 22.76 -6.06
C ASN A 41 11.76 23.63 -5.36
N PHE A 42 11.48 24.15 -4.16
CA PHE A 42 12.25 25.22 -3.47
C PHE A 42 13.76 24.95 -3.27
N ILE A 43 14.22 23.71 -3.48
CA ILE A 43 15.61 23.29 -3.29
C ILE A 43 16.48 23.54 -4.54
N GLU A 44 15.89 23.63 -5.74
CA GLU A 44 16.64 23.82 -7.00
C GLU A 44 16.10 24.99 -7.83
N ILE A 45 16.24 26.19 -7.28
CA ILE A 45 15.52 27.41 -7.69
C ILE A 45 15.94 27.96 -9.08
N LEU A 46 16.84 27.30 -9.79
CA LEU A 46 17.34 27.80 -11.07
C LEU A 46 17.06 26.84 -12.24
N LYS A 47 16.22 25.81 -12.11
CA LYS A 47 15.96 24.88 -13.22
C LYS A 47 14.48 24.53 -13.31
N CYS A 48 13.92 24.57 -14.53
CA CYS A 48 12.57 24.06 -14.73
C CYS A 48 12.49 22.54 -14.54
N LYS A 49 11.31 22.04 -14.18
CA LYS A 49 11.01 20.63 -13.89
C LYS A 49 11.45 19.69 -15.01
N LYS A 50 11.29 20.10 -16.27
CA LYS A 50 11.74 19.32 -17.45
C LYS A 50 13.26 19.14 -17.44
N CYS A 51 14.02 20.23 -17.41
CA CYS A 51 15.48 20.17 -17.46
C CYS A 51 16.07 19.48 -16.22
N PHE A 52 15.44 19.66 -15.05
CA PHE A 52 15.80 18.90 -13.86
C PHE A 52 15.58 17.40 -14.05
N SER A 53 14.39 17.00 -14.53
CA SER A 53 14.06 15.58 -14.77
C SER A 53 15.00 14.94 -15.79
N GLU A 54 15.35 15.65 -16.86
CA GLU A 54 16.28 15.18 -17.89
C GLU A 54 17.70 15.01 -17.33
N LYS A 55 18.19 15.99 -16.57
CA LYS A 55 19.49 15.89 -15.89
C LYS A 55 19.51 14.71 -14.90
N ALA A 56 18.47 14.56 -14.10
CA ALA A 56 18.35 13.46 -13.15
C ALA A 56 18.31 12.10 -13.86
N LYS A 57 17.56 11.97 -14.97
CA LYS A 57 17.54 10.77 -15.82
C LYS A 57 18.93 10.43 -16.36
N LYS A 58 19.66 11.41 -16.91
CA LYS A 58 21.02 11.21 -17.44
C LYS A 58 22.02 10.80 -16.35
N TYR A 59 21.94 11.43 -15.17
CA TYR A 59 22.76 11.06 -14.03
C TYR A 59 22.47 9.63 -13.58
N TYR A 60 21.19 9.27 -13.43
CA TYR A 60 20.77 7.92 -13.07
C TYR A 60 21.22 6.88 -14.10
N SER A 61 21.07 7.13 -15.40
CA SER A 61 21.49 6.19 -16.44
C SER A 61 22.99 5.93 -16.41
N GLY A 62 23.80 6.96 -16.17
CA GLY A 62 25.26 6.83 -16.06
C GLY A 62 25.76 6.13 -14.79
N HIS A 63 24.93 6.03 -13.75
CA HIS A 63 25.29 5.43 -12.45
C HIS A 63 24.39 4.23 -12.09
N LYS A 64 23.65 3.69 -13.05
CA LYS A 64 22.63 2.66 -12.83
C LYS A 64 23.20 1.45 -12.08
N GLU A 65 24.38 0.98 -12.49
CA GLU A 65 25.04 -0.17 -11.89
C GLU A 65 25.47 0.09 -10.44
N GLU A 66 26.01 1.28 -10.15
CA GLU A 66 26.38 1.69 -8.80
C GLU A 66 25.15 1.71 -7.88
N PHE A 67 24.02 2.28 -8.34
CA PHE A 67 22.78 2.29 -7.57
C PHE A 67 22.26 0.89 -7.29
N ILE A 68 22.27 0.00 -8.29
CA ILE A 68 21.87 -1.40 -8.13
C ILE A 68 22.77 -2.09 -7.10
N ARG A 69 24.10 -1.93 -7.22
CA ARG A 69 25.09 -2.50 -6.29
C ARG A 69 24.88 -2.01 -4.87
N ARG A 70 24.74 -0.69 -4.68
CA ARG A 70 24.50 -0.08 -3.37
C ARG A 70 23.19 -0.57 -2.76
N ALA A 71 22.13 -0.66 -3.54
CA ALA A 71 20.84 -1.17 -3.08
C ALA A 71 20.92 -2.65 -2.67
N ALA A 72 21.65 -3.48 -3.43
CA ALA A 72 21.87 -4.89 -3.09
C ALA A 72 22.67 -5.03 -1.79
N LEU A 73 23.75 -4.27 -1.64
CA LEU A 73 24.58 -4.27 -0.43
C LEU A 73 23.79 -3.80 0.79
N TRP A 74 23.00 -2.73 0.66
CA TRP A 74 22.13 -2.26 1.72
C TRP A 74 21.13 -3.35 2.15
N LYS A 75 20.45 -4.01 1.20
CA LYS A 75 19.53 -5.12 1.50
C LYS A 75 20.22 -6.28 2.20
N LYS A 76 21.44 -6.65 1.76
CA LYS A 76 22.24 -7.71 2.39
C LYS A 76 22.58 -7.36 3.83
N ASN A 77 23.10 -6.16 4.06
CA ASN A 77 23.54 -5.69 5.37
C ASN A 77 22.35 -5.40 6.31
N ASN A 78 21.16 -5.15 5.77
CA ASN A 78 19.94 -4.86 6.52
C ASN A 78 18.88 -5.98 6.40
N LYS A 79 19.31 -7.23 6.17
CA LYS A 79 18.42 -8.37 5.90
C LYS A 79 17.31 -8.50 6.94
N GLN A 80 17.66 -8.40 8.22
CA GLN A 80 16.69 -8.54 9.32
C GLN A 80 15.62 -7.44 9.29
N LYS A 81 16.05 -6.19 9.11
CA LYS A 81 15.15 -5.04 8.97
C LYS A 81 14.19 -5.21 7.79
N VAL A 82 14.68 -5.67 6.64
CA VAL A 82 13.85 -5.93 5.45
C VAL A 82 12.81 -7.02 5.73
N ILE A 83 13.19 -8.09 6.44
CA ILE A 83 12.27 -9.17 6.81
C ILE A 83 11.17 -8.66 7.76
N GLU A 84 11.55 -7.89 8.78
CA GLU A 84 10.62 -7.34 9.76
C GLU A 84 9.65 -6.34 9.15
N GLU A 85 10.14 -5.42 8.30
CA GLU A 85 9.30 -4.49 7.57
C GLU A 85 8.32 -5.22 6.64
N SER A 86 8.79 -6.25 5.92
CA SER A 86 7.94 -7.10 5.09
C SER A 86 6.88 -7.86 5.90
N ARG A 87 7.23 -8.40 7.07
CA ARG A 87 6.28 -9.05 7.98
C ARG A 87 5.24 -8.07 8.49
N ARG A 88 5.65 -6.89 8.97
CA ARG A 88 4.75 -5.83 9.46
C ARG A 88 3.80 -5.37 8.37
N TYR A 89 4.31 -5.14 7.17
CA TYR A 89 3.52 -4.73 6.01
C TYR A 89 2.49 -5.78 5.63
N ARG A 90 2.89 -7.06 5.52
CA ARG A 90 1.97 -8.18 5.22
C ARG A 90 0.89 -8.34 6.31
N LYS A 91 1.27 -8.24 7.59
CA LYS A 91 0.32 -8.30 8.72
C LYS A 91 -0.68 -7.15 8.66
N GLY A 92 -0.23 -5.93 8.38
CA GLY A 92 -1.10 -4.76 8.21
C GLY A 92 -2.11 -4.92 7.07
N LEU A 93 -1.66 -5.43 5.91
CA LEU A 93 -2.56 -5.76 4.79
C LEU A 93 -3.60 -6.81 5.17
N LYS A 94 -3.17 -7.89 5.85
CA LYS A 94 -4.05 -8.98 6.30
C LYS A 94 -5.12 -8.44 7.25
N ILE A 95 -4.73 -7.72 8.30
CA ILE A 95 -5.65 -7.15 9.29
C ILE A 95 -6.67 -6.21 8.63
N ALA A 96 -6.22 -5.33 7.73
CA ALA A 96 -7.10 -4.41 7.04
C ALA A 96 -8.15 -5.15 6.20
N ALA A 97 -7.74 -6.16 5.44
CA ALA A 97 -8.67 -6.94 4.62
C ALA A 97 -9.63 -7.79 5.48
N LEU A 98 -9.14 -8.42 6.55
CA LEU A 98 -9.97 -9.16 7.50
C LEU A 98 -11.03 -8.26 8.14
N ARG A 99 -10.66 -7.03 8.54
CA ARG A 99 -11.60 -6.09 9.13
C ARG A 99 -12.67 -5.66 8.13
N VAL A 100 -12.31 -5.39 6.87
CA VAL A 100 -13.29 -4.97 5.86
C VAL A 100 -14.25 -6.11 5.51
N TYR A 101 -13.73 -7.28 5.16
CA TYR A 101 -14.57 -8.42 4.74
C TYR A 101 -15.22 -9.16 5.93
N GLY A 102 -14.78 -8.90 7.15
CA GLY A 102 -15.44 -9.35 8.38
C GLY A 102 -16.45 -8.35 8.94
N ASN A 103 -16.83 -7.30 8.18
CA ASN A 103 -17.77 -6.26 8.59
C ASN A 103 -17.39 -5.61 9.95
N GLY A 104 -16.12 -5.24 10.09
CA GLY A 104 -15.55 -4.66 11.31
C GLY A 104 -15.04 -5.69 12.32
N LYS A 105 -15.43 -6.96 12.22
CA LYS A 105 -14.99 -8.03 13.12
C LYS A 105 -13.82 -8.81 12.53
N ILE A 106 -12.83 -9.10 13.35
CA ILE A 106 -11.69 -9.96 12.97
C ILE A 106 -11.90 -11.31 13.64
N GLN A 107 -12.81 -12.10 13.08
CA GLN A 107 -13.12 -13.44 13.59
C GLN A 107 -13.64 -14.34 12.47
N CYS A 108 -13.48 -15.65 12.64
CA CYS A 108 -14.05 -16.66 11.77
C CYS A 108 -15.59 -16.57 11.79
N ALA A 109 -16.21 -16.41 10.63
CA ALA A 109 -17.66 -16.36 10.47
C ALA A 109 -18.36 -17.70 10.80
N CYS A 110 -17.61 -18.80 10.90
CA CYS A 110 -18.16 -20.14 11.17
C CYS A 110 -18.07 -20.54 12.66
N CYS A 111 -16.87 -20.51 13.22
CA CYS A 111 -16.58 -21.01 14.58
C CYS A 111 -16.21 -19.91 15.59
N GLY A 112 -16.03 -18.66 15.16
CA GLY A 112 -15.73 -17.54 16.06
C GLY A 112 -14.26 -17.40 16.49
N GLU A 113 -13.33 -18.20 15.95
CA GLU A 113 -11.88 -18.02 16.14
C GLU A 113 -11.47 -16.55 15.90
N LYS A 114 -10.62 -15.98 16.76
CA LYS A 114 -10.24 -14.55 16.76
C LYS A 114 -8.74 -14.32 16.53
N GLU A 115 -7.90 -15.34 16.67
CA GLU A 115 -6.46 -15.21 16.46
C GLU A 115 -6.18 -14.91 14.98
N VAL A 116 -5.65 -13.71 14.72
CA VAL A 116 -5.40 -13.17 13.38
C VAL A 116 -4.56 -14.12 12.55
N ASP A 117 -3.59 -14.79 13.16
CA ASP A 117 -2.69 -15.68 12.45
C ASP A 117 -3.40 -16.94 11.94
N PHE A 118 -4.49 -17.38 12.57
CA PHE A 118 -5.34 -18.49 12.08
C PHE A 118 -6.38 -18.08 11.04
N LEU A 119 -6.63 -16.79 10.86
CA LEU A 119 -7.66 -16.30 9.94
C LEU A 119 -7.15 -16.17 8.50
N CYS A 120 -8.04 -16.37 7.55
CA CYS A 120 -7.84 -16.15 6.12
C CYS A 120 -9.11 -15.62 5.45
N LEU A 121 -8.95 -15.10 4.23
CA LEU A 121 -10.08 -14.76 3.36
C LEU A 121 -10.44 -15.98 2.52
N ASP A 122 -11.73 -16.29 2.48
CA ASP A 122 -12.32 -17.35 1.68
C ASP A 122 -13.32 -16.76 0.69
N HIS A 123 -13.35 -17.29 -0.54
CA HIS A 123 -14.34 -16.95 -1.56
C HIS A 123 -15.66 -17.64 -1.21
N ILE A 124 -16.70 -16.87 -0.88
CA ILE A 124 -18.01 -17.41 -0.45
C ILE A 124 -18.53 -18.41 -1.50
N ASP A 125 -18.44 -18.04 -2.78
CA ASP A 125 -18.99 -18.79 -3.90
C ASP A 125 -18.05 -19.88 -4.44
N ASN A 126 -16.92 -20.17 -3.76
CA ASN A 126 -15.91 -21.19 -4.15
C ASN A 126 -15.31 -21.00 -5.57
N ASN A 127 -15.44 -19.80 -6.14
CA ASN A 127 -15.04 -19.47 -7.51
C ASN A 127 -13.68 -18.75 -7.59
N GLY A 128 -12.89 -18.74 -6.51
CA GLY A 128 -11.67 -17.93 -6.44
C GLY A 128 -10.63 -18.22 -7.53
N SER A 129 -10.62 -19.44 -8.11
CA SER A 129 -9.75 -19.77 -9.25
C SER A 129 -10.18 -19.07 -10.55
N ILE A 130 -11.48 -18.93 -10.77
CA ILE A 130 -12.08 -18.25 -11.92
C ILE A 130 -11.86 -16.75 -11.76
N GLU A 131 -12.24 -16.21 -10.61
CA GLU A 131 -12.14 -14.77 -10.34
C GLU A 131 -10.70 -14.25 -10.45
N ARG A 132 -9.71 -15.02 -9.96
CA ARG A 132 -8.29 -14.69 -10.12
C ARG A 132 -7.87 -14.55 -11.58
N ARG A 133 -8.38 -15.42 -12.44
CA ARG A 133 -8.05 -15.46 -13.87
C ARG A 133 -8.66 -14.25 -14.58
N GLU A 134 -9.92 -13.97 -14.29
CA GLU A 134 -10.67 -12.86 -14.91
C GLU A 134 -10.16 -11.50 -14.47
N ARG A 135 -9.96 -11.32 -13.16
CA ARG A 135 -9.53 -10.04 -12.57
C ARG A 135 -8.01 -9.86 -12.54
N LYS A 136 -7.25 -10.86 -13.00
CA LYS A 136 -5.79 -10.83 -13.17
C LYS A 136 -5.02 -10.45 -11.89
N TYR A 137 -5.46 -10.94 -10.74
CA TYR A 137 -4.75 -10.75 -9.47
C TYR A 137 -4.09 -12.05 -8.98
N GLY A 138 -2.99 -11.92 -8.23
CA GLY A 138 -2.19 -13.06 -7.75
C GLY A 138 -2.67 -13.67 -6.43
N LEU A 139 -1.83 -14.48 -5.78
CA LEU A 139 -2.15 -15.13 -4.50
C LEU A 139 -1.51 -14.41 -3.30
N GLY A 140 -2.05 -14.65 -2.11
CA GLY A 140 -1.45 -14.20 -0.84
C GLY A 140 -1.27 -12.69 -0.77
N THR A 141 -0.01 -12.23 -0.71
CA THR A 141 0.27 -10.79 -0.53
C THR A 141 -0.14 -9.95 -1.74
N SER A 142 -0.03 -10.47 -2.97
CA SER A 142 -0.44 -9.72 -4.17
C SER A 142 -1.97 -9.56 -4.22
N PHE A 143 -2.72 -10.57 -3.78
CA PHE A 143 -4.17 -10.45 -3.61
C PHE A 143 -4.54 -9.35 -2.60
N LEU A 144 -3.94 -9.38 -1.39
CA LEU A 144 -4.23 -8.36 -0.38
C LEU A 144 -3.88 -6.93 -0.84
N LYS A 145 -2.80 -6.78 -1.63
CA LYS A 145 -2.46 -5.50 -2.27
C LYS A 145 -3.51 -5.08 -3.29
N TRP A 146 -3.95 -6.02 -4.14
CA TRP A 146 -4.97 -5.77 -5.14
C TRP A 146 -6.27 -5.29 -4.47
N LEU A 147 -6.70 -5.95 -3.39
CA LEU A 147 -7.87 -5.53 -2.60
C LEU A 147 -7.70 -4.10 -2.09
N LYS A 148 -6.54 -3.76 -1.52
CA LYS A 148 -6.27 -2.41 -1.02
C LYS A 148 -6.29 -1.35 -2.12
N ILE A 149 -5.67 -1.62 -3.27
CA ILE A 149 -5.61 -0.67 -4.41
C ILE A 149 -7.00 -0.40 -4.97
N HIS A 150 -7.87 -1.42 -4.98
CA HIS A 150 -9.25 -1.32 -5.48
C HIS A 150 -10.26 -0.97 -4.38
N ASN A 151 -9.81 -0.43 -3.24
CA ASN A 151 -10.67 -0.02 -2.12
C ASN A 151 -11.62 -1.11 -1.59
N TYR A 152 -11.14 -2.36 -1.54
CA TYR A 152 -11.84 -3.53 -1.00
C TYR A 152 -13.21 -3.77 -1.66
N PRO A 153 -13.22 -4.14 -2.95
CA PRO A 153 -14.44 -4.23 -3.73
C PRO A 153 -15.35 -5.36 -3.20
N LYS A 154 -16.64 -5.06 -3.05
CA LYS A 154 -17.65 -5.95 -2.41
C LYS A 154 -18.08 -7.11 -3.30
N ASP A 155 -17.97 -6.94 -4.61
CA ASP A 155 -18.35 -7.91 -5.64
C ASP A 155 -17.43 -9.15 -5.68
N VAL A 156 -16.25 -9.09 -5.06
CA VAL A 156 -15.33 -10.23 -4.85
C VAL A 156 -15.90 -11.26 -3.86
N ARG A 157 -16.93 -10.88 -3.08
CA ARG A 157 -17.69 -11.76 -2.17
C ARG A 157 -16.80 -12.70 -1.33
N LEU A 158 -15.99 -12.08 -0.48
CA LEU A 158 -15.14 -12.78 0.47
C LEU A 158 -15.79 -12.86 1.86
N GLN A 159 -15.42 -13.89 2.62
CA GLN A 159 -15.70 -14.03 4.04
C GLN A 159 -14.40 -14.30 4.83
N VAL A 160 -14.45 -14.04 6.13
CA VAL A 160 -13.37 -14.39 7.05
C VAL A 160 -13.60 -15.77 7.64
N LEU A 161 -12.65 -16.70 7.45
CA LEU A 161 -12.66 -18.03 8.06
C LEU A 161 -11.32 -18.28 8.76
N CYS A 162 -11.29 -19.18 9.75
CA CYS A 162 -10.03 -19.78 10.18
C CYS A 162 -9.57 -20.84 9.18
N PHE A 163 -8.27 -21.18 9.16
CA PHE A 163 -7.72 -22.17 8.23
C PHE A 163 -8.44 -23.52 8.27
N ASN A 164 -8.81 -23.98 9.46
CA ASN A 164 -9.53 -25.25 9.62
C ASN A 164 -10.95 -25.18 9.03
N CYS A 165 -11.67 -24.08 9.23
CA CYS A 165 -13.01 -23.90 8.65
C CYS A 165 -12.94 -23.74 7.13
N ASN A 166 -11.95 -23.02 6.60
CA ASN A 166 -11.72 -22.90 5.17
C ASN A 166 -11.40 -24.26 4.54
N MET A 167 -10.50 -25.03 5.15
CA MET A 167 -10.15 -26.37 4.67
C MET A 167 -11.36 -27.31 4.72
N SER A 168 -12.09 -27.32 5.83
CA SER A 168 -13.31 -28.13 5.97
C SER A 168 -14.35 -27.78 4.91
N LYS A 169 -14.56 -26.48 4.63
CA LYS A 169 -15.45 -26.01 3.56
C LYS A 169 -15.02 -26.58 2.20
N ARG A 170 -13.72 -26.54 1.88
CA ARG A 170 -13.18 -27.07 0.62
C ARG A 170 -13.41 -28.58 0.49
N ILE A 171 -13.12 -29.35 1.53
CA ILE A 171 -13.23 -30.82 1.52
C ILE A 171 -14.70 -31.25 1.42
N GLN A 172 -15.60 -30.57 2.14
CA GLN A 172 -17.03 -30.89 2.20
C GLN A 172 -17.88 -30.21 1.13
N GLY A 173 -17.29 -29.85 -0.02
CA GLY A 173 -18.05 -29.34 -1.16
C GLY A 173 -18.71 -27.97 -0.96
N GLY A 174 -18.17 -27.12 -0.10
CA GLY A 174 -18.61 -25.73 0.08
C GLY A 174 -19.21 -25.42 1.45
N ILE A 175 -19.33 -26.39 2.36
CA ILE A 175 -19.96 -26.20 3.69
C ILE A 175 -19.04 -26.73 4.79
N CYS A 176 -18.68 -25.91 5.77
CA CYS A 176 -17.85 -26.34 6.90
C CYS A 176 -18.60 -27.30 7.85
N ILE A 177 -17.87 -28.29 8.40
CA ILE A 177 -18.40 -29.35 9.28
C ILE A 177 -19.17 -28.84 10.51
N HIS A 178 -18.77 -27.70 11.07
CA HIS A 178 -19.47 -27.09 12.21
C HIS A 178 -20.94 -26.76 11.90
N LYS A 179 -21.31 -26.55 10.63
CA LYS A 179 -22.70 -26.31 10.24
C LYS A 179 -23.54 -27.59 10.29
N PHE A 180 -22.95 -28.77 10.10
CA PHE A 180 -23.66 -30.04 10.24
C PHE A 180 -23.81 -30.42 11.72
N ILE A 181 -22.72 -30.33 12.50
CA ILE A 181 -22.73 -30.67 13.93
C ILE A 181 -23.73 -29.81 14.71
N LYS A 182 -23.79 -28.50 14.43
CA LYS A 182 -24.77 -27.59 15.07
C LYS A 182 -26.22 -27.98 14.79
N LYS A 183 -26.52 -28.50 13.58
CA LYS A 183 -27.87 -28.95 13.23
C LYS A 183 -28.28 -30.18 14.03
N GLU A 184 -27.37 -31.13 14.22
CA GLU A 184 -27.64 -32.34 15.00
C GLU A 184 -27.79 -32.04 16.50
N ALA A 185 -27.02 -31.08 17.03
CA ALA A 185 -27.17 -30.63 18.41
C ALA A 185 -28.50 -29.91 18.67
N ALA A 186 -29.05 -29.19 17.68
CA ALA A 186 -30.30 -28.45 17.81
C ALA A 186 -31.56 -29.31 17.63
N LYS A 187 -31.42 -30.59 17.22
CA LYS A 187 -32.52 -31.56 17.09
C LYS A 187 -32.73 -32.37 18.38
N LYS A 188 -31.80 -32.29 19.32
CA LYS A 188 -31.90 -32.89 20.66
C LYS A 188 -32.43 -31.85 21.64
#